data_AF-A0A519TM72-F1
#
_entry.id   AF-A0A519TM72-F1
#
_cell.length_a   1.000
_cell.length_b   1.000
_cell.length_c   1.000
_cell.angle_alpha   90.00
_cell.angle_beta   90.00
_cell.angle_gamma   90.00
#
_symmetry.space_group_name_H-M   'P 1'
#
loop_
_entity.id
_entity.type
_entity.pdbx_description
1 polymer ?
#
loop_
_entity_poly.entity_id
_entity_poly.type
_entity_poly.pdbx_seq_one_letter_code
_entity_poly.pdbx_strand_id
1 'polypeptide(L)'
;MSQITITLDDKLLQDAQAYVRQHGQELDDLVARLLAVTVQPAVPEPAAPVLTTEQRLAIVHRLAGSLKAPADFDYKKELEEGLREKYGL
;
A
#
# COMPACT_ATOMS: atom_id res chain seq x y z
N MET A 1 -21.89 12.50 -21.21
CA MET A 1 -21.96 12.39 -19.75
C MET A 1 -22.72 11.12 -19.43
N SER A 2 -22.14 10.23 -18.63
CA SER A 2 -22.80 9.00 -18.19
C SER A 2 -23.27 9.22 -16.75
N GLN A 3 -24.55 8.96 -16.48
CA GLN A 3 -25.15 9.14 -15.15
C GLN A 3 -25.32 7.77 -14.49
N ILE A 4 -24.90 7.65 -13.23
CA ILE A 4 -25.08 6.45 -12.43
C ILE A 4 -25.93 6.83 -11.21
N THR A 5 -26.99 6.07 -10.96
CA THR A 5 -27.82 6.21 -9.77
C THR A 5 -27.60 4.99 -8.90
N ILE A 6 -27.07 5.20 -7.69
CA ILE A 6 -26.85 4.15 -6.69
C ILE A 6 -27.80 4.38 -5.52
N THR A 7 -28.43 3.31 -5.04
CA THR A 7 -29.21 3.34 -3.80
C THR A 7 -28.28 2.97 -2.66
N LEU A 8 -28.14 3.88 -1.70
CA LEU A 8 -27.30 3.73 -0.52
C LEU A 8 -28.18 3.80 0.72
N ASP A 9 -27.68 3.27 1.84
CA ASP A 9 -28.30 3.49 3.14
C ASP A 9 -28.16 4.96 3.58
N ASP A 10 -29.20 5.51 4.22
CA ASP A 10 -29.23 6.90 4.67
C ASP A 10 -28.07 7.23 5.63
N LYS A 11 -27.68 6.28 6.48
CA LYS A 11 -26.55 6.46 7.41
C LYS A 11 -25.23 6.54 6.64
N LEU A 12 -25.05 5.70 5.64
CA LEU A 12 -23.84 5.69 4.81
C LEU A 12 -23.71 6.97 3.99
N LEU A 13 -24.83 7.53 3.52
CA LEU A 13 -24.84 8.83 2.83
C LEU A 13 -24.39 9.96 3.76
N GLN A 14 -24.86 9.98 5.01
CA GLN A 14 -24.45 10.99 5.99
C GLN A 14 -22.96 10.88 6.33
N ASP A 15 -22.46 9.67 6.57
CA ASP A 15 -21.05 9.43 6.87
C ASP A 15 -20.15 9.85 5.70
N ALA A 16 -20.55 9.54 4.47
CA ALA A 16 -19.81 9.95 3.27
C ALA A 16 -19.78 11.47 3.10
N GLN A 17 -20.91 12.16 3.31
CA GLN A 17 -20.97 13.64 3.26
C GLN A 17 -20.10 14.29 4.34
N ALA A 18 -20.10 13.73 5.55
CA ALA A 18 -19.24 14.23 6.62
C ALA A 18 -17.75 14.06 6.26
N TYR A 19 -17.38 12.91 5.70
CA TYR A 19 -16.02 12.62 5.27
C TYR A 19 -15.53 13.61 4.21
N VAL A 20 -16.31 13.85 3.15
CA VAL A 20 -15.87 14.75 2.07
C VAL A 20 -15.82 16.21 2.50
N ARG A 21 -16.71 16.66 3.40
CA ARG A 21 -16.66 18.01 3.98
C ARG A 21 -15.41 18.25 4.81
N GLN A 22 -14.96 17.24 5.56
CA GLN A 22 -13.73 17.33 6.35
C GLN A 22 -12.48 17.39 5.47
N HIS A 23 -12.50 16.75 4.30
CA HIS A 23 -11.37 16.68 3.39
C HIS A 23 -11.41 17.71 2.26
N GLY A 24 -12.45 18.56 2.21
CA GLY A 24 -12.64 19.57 1.16
C GLY A 24 -12.83 18.96 -0.23
N GLN A 25 -13.49 17.81 -0.31
CA GLN A 25 -13.73 17.08 -1.56
C GLN A 25 -15.23 17.06 -1.88
N GLU A 26 -15.57 16.78 -3.14
CA GLU A 26 -16.95 16.54 -3.56
C GLU A 26 -17.29 15.04 -3.47
N LEU A 27 -18.56 14.72 -3.21
CA LEU A 27 -18.98 13.32 -3.10
C LEU A 27 -18.86 12.57 -4.43
N ASP A 28 -19.19 13.24 -5.53
CA ASP A 28 -19.06 12.69 -6.88
C ASP A 28 -17.60 12.34 -7.23
N ASP A 29 -16.65 13.20 -6.85
CA ASP A 29 -15.22 12.95 -7.07
C ASP A 29 -14.72 11.75 -6.27
N LEU A 30 -15.17 11.61 -5.01
CA LEU A 30 -14.83 10.46 -4.18
C LEU A 30 -15.33 9.16 -4.80
N VAL A 31 -16.60 9.13 -5.23
CA VAL A 31 -17.23 7.93 -5.81
C VAL A 31 -16.60 7.60 -7.16
N ALA A 32 -16.36 8.60 -8.02
CA ALA A 32 -15.69 8.42 -9.30
C ALA A 32 -14.27 7.85 -9.12
N ARG A 33 -13.52 8.33 -8.12
CA ARG A 33 -12.17 7.83 -7.81
C ARG A 33 -12.20 6.40 -7.29
N LEU A 34 -13.13 6.07 -6.38
CA LEU A 34 -13.27 4.69 -5.89
C LEU A 34 -13.65 3.73 -7.02
N LEU A 35 -14.58 4.12 -7.89
CA LEU A 35 -14.95 3.36 -9.08
C LEU A 35 -13.76 3.22 -10.03
N ALA A 36 -12.98 4.27 -10.25
CA ALA A 36 -11.78 4.21 -11.08
C ALA A 36 -10.76 3.21 -10.52
N VAL A 37 -10.50 3.22 -9.21
CA VAL A 37 -9.60 2.27 -8.55
C VAL A 37 -10.13 0.83 -8.60
N THR A 38 -11.45 0.65 -8.47
CA THR A 38 -12.08 -0.68 -8.36
C THR A 38 -12.36 -1.33 -9.72
N VAL A 39 -12.72 -0.54 -10.74
CA VAL A 39 -13.15 -1.02 -12.06
C VAL A 39 -12.01 -0.98 -13.08
N GLN A 40 -10.97 -0.17 -12.86
CA GLN A 40 -9.78 -0.31 -13.70
C GLN A 40 -9.23 -1.73 -13.49
N PRO A 41 -9.17 -2.57 -14.54
CA PRO A 41 -8.53 -3.87 -14.44
C PRO A 41 -7.09 -3.56 -14.13
N ALA A 42 -6.68 -3.76 -12.86
CA ALA A 42 -5.41 -3.35 -12.28
C ALA A 42 -4.52 -2.78 -13.39
N VAL A 43 -4.65 -1.47 -13.70
CA VAL A 43 -3.62 -0.83 -14.51
C VAL A 43 -2.40 -1.20 -13.68
N PRO A 44 -1.48 -2.04 -14.19
CA PRO A 44 -0.37 -2.45 -13.37
C PRO A 44 0.17 -1.11 -12.87
N GLU A 45 0.12 -0.88 -11.55
CA GLU A 45 0.76 0.28 -10.91
C GLU A 45 2.01 0.48 -11.71
N PRO A 46 2.33 1.65 -12.32
CA PRO A 46 3.38 1.75 -13.34
C PRO A 46 4.55 0.91 -12.87
N ALA A 47 4.69 -0.30 -13.46
CA ALA A 47 5.22 -1.45 -12.72
C ALA A 47 6.48 -0.95 -12.06
N ALA A 48 6.52 -0.87 -10.72
CA ALA A 48 7.69 -0.36 -10.02
C ALA A 48 8.86 -1.03 -10.74
N PRO A 49 9.72 -0.23 -11.43
CA PRO A 49 10.41 -0.70 -12.63
C PRO A 49 11.00 -2.04 -12.29
N VAL A 50 10.56 -3.10 -12.99
CA VAL A 50 10.85 -4.48 -12.56
C VAL A 50 12.36 -4.59 -12.45
N LEU A 51 12.85 -4.47 -11.22
CA LEU A 51 14.27 -4.28 -11.00
C LEU A 51 14.92 -5.60 -11.39
N THR A 52 15.96 -5.54 -12.21
CA THR A 52 16.77 -6.73 -12.45
C THR A 52 17.37 -7.18 -11.11
N THR A 53 17.73 -8.46 -11.02
CA THR A 53 18.41 -8.97 -9.82
C THR A 53 19.65 -8.14 -9.47
N GLU A 54 20.36 -7.63 -10.47
CA GLU A 54 21.51 -6.73 -10.31
C GLU A 54 21.13 -5.37 -9.72
N GLN A 55 20.03 -4.77 -10.20
CA GLN A 55 19.54 -3.50 -9.68
C GLN A 55 19.05 -3.63 -8.23
N ARG A 56 18.38 -4.74 -7.88
CA ARG A 56 18.01 -5.05 -6.49
C ARG A 56 19.25 -5.22 -5.61
N LEU A 57 20.25 -5.97 -6.10
CA LEU A 57 21.48 -6.22 -5.36
C LEU A 57 22.26 -4.93 -5.11
N ALA A 58 22.29 -3.99 -6.09
CA ALA A 58 22.92 -2.69 -5.92
C ALA A 58 22.27 -1.84 -4.82
N ILE A 59 20.94 -1.89 -4.67
CA ILE A 59 20.22 -1.21 -3.58
C ILE A 59 20.58 -1.85 -2.23
N VAL A 60 20.56 -3.18 -2.15
CA VAL A 60 20.93 -3.91 -0.92
C VAL A 60 22.38 -3.62 -0.52
N HIS A 61 23.31 -3.57 -1.48
CA HIS A 61 24.70 -3.20 -1.21
C HIS A 61 24.87 -1.75 -0.74
N ARG A 62 24.06 -0.81 -1.23
CA ARG A 62 24.07 0.57 -0.70
C ARG A 62 23.63 0.66 0.75
N LEU A 63 22.81 -0.29 1.22
CA LEU A 63 22.37 -0.40 2.61
C LEU A 63 23.37 -1.20 3.48
N ALA A 64 24.33 -1.90 2.86
CA ALA A 64 25.37 -2.60 3.59
C ALA A 64 26.27 -1.59 4.31
N GLY A 65 26.36 -1.70 5.64
CA GLY A 65 27.12 -0.79 6.49
C GLY A 65 26.33 0.41 7.04
N SER A 66 25.08 0.66 6.58
CA SER A 66 24.20 1.62 7.25
C SER A 66 23.60 1.04 8.54
N LEU A 67 23.51 -0.29 8.61
CA LEU A 67 23.06 -1.03 9.79
C LEU A 67 24.29 -1.36 10.65
N LYS A 68 24.36 -0.77 11.84
CA LYS A 68 25.37 -1.12 12.85
C LYS A 68 24.84 -2.28 13.68
N ALA A 69 25.38 -3.47 13.47
CA ALA A 69 25.13 -4.63 14.31
C ALA A 69 26.15 -4.69 15.45
N PRO A 70 25.78 -5.23 16.63
CA PRO A 70 26.73 -5.62 17.66
C PRO A 70 27.79 -6.60 17.13
N ALA A 71 28.98 -6.62 17.76
CA ALA A 71 30.05 -7.53 17.37
C ALA A 71 29.65 -9.01 17.51
N ASP A 72 28.76 -9.31 18.45
CA ASP A 72 28.25 -10.66 18.74
C ASP A 72 26.94 -10.99 18.01
N PHE A 73 26.58 -10.22 16.98
CA PHE A 73 25.31 -10.40 16.28
C PHE A 73 25.32 -11.65 15.40
N ASP A 74 24.56 -12.67 15.80
CA ASP A 74 24.31 -13.85 14.99
C ASP A 74 23.09 -13.63 14.09
N TYR A 75 23.35 -13.19 12.85
CA TYR A 75 22.31 -12.96 11.86
C TYR A 75 21.39 -14.16 11.63
N LYS A 76 21.91 -15.40 11.71
CA LYS A 76 21.08 -16.58 11.43
C LYS A 76 20.05 -16.81 12.54
N LYS A 77 20.49 -16.66 13.79
CA LYS A 77 19.64 -16.82 14.96
C LYS A 77 18.52 -15.78 15.00
N GLU A 78 18.87 -14.52 14.77
CA GLU A 78 17.92 -13.39 14.77
C GLU A 78 16.93 -13.48 13.60
N LEU A 79 17.38 -13.96 12.44
CA LEU A 79 16.51 -14.20 11.28
C LEU A 79 15.49 -15.31 11.57
N GLU A 80 15.95 -16.42 12.15
CA GLU A 80 15.09 -17.55 12.50
C GLU A 80 14.06 -17.15 13.56
N GLU A 81 14.48 -16.38 14.56
CA GLU A 81 13.60 -15.87 15.62
C GLU A 81 12.55 -14.89 15.07
N GLY A 82 12.94 -13.94 14.22
CA GLY A 82 12.00 -13.01 13.59
C GLY A 82 11.02 -13.69 12.62
N LEU A 83 11.46 -14.73 11.90
CA LEU A 83 10.58 -15.55 11.06
C LEU A 83 9.56 -16.32 11.89
N ARG A 84 10.00 -16.92 13.00
CA ARG A 84 9.14 -17.63 13.94
C ARG A 84 8.14 -16.70 14.62
N GLU A 85 8.53 -15.50 15.04
CA GLU A 85 7.59 -14.53 15.62
C GLU A 85 6.56 -14.05 14.60
N LYS A 86 6.98 -13.79 13.36
CA LYS A 86 6.11 -13.21 12.33
C LYS A 86 5.18 -14.23 11.67
N TYR A 87 5.65 -15.48 11.51
CA TYR A 87 4.95 -16.51 10.75
C TYR A 87 4.63 -17.78 11.56
N GLY A 88 5.11 -17.90 12.80
CA GLY A 88 4.82 -19.04 13.68
C GLY A 88 5.51 -20.35 13.29
N LEU A 89 6.59 -20.29 12.50
CA LEU A 89 7.38 -21.45 12.07
C LEU A 89 8.35 -21.97 13.13
#